data_AF-A0A2G6LWW5-F1
#
_entry.id   AF-A0A2G6LWW5-F1
#
_cell.length_a   1.000
_cell.length_b   1.000
_cell.length_c   1.000
_cell.angle_alpha   90.00
_cell.angle_beta   90.00
_cell.angle_gamma   90.00
#
_symmetry.space_group_name_H-M   'P 1'
#
loop_
_entity.id
_entity.type
_entity.pdbx_description
1 polymer ?
#
loop_
_entity_poly.entity_id
_entity_poly.type
_entity_poly.pdbx_seq_one_letter_code
_entity_poly.pdbx_strand_id
1 'polypeptide(L)'
;MTAVLLAVIIISSPAREECIDFLLSNSPSSDRSGESLTALQENVDLALLAVETMPWGESIPDSVFLRYVLPARVSQEPLVAWRPVFREALLPLLEGVNTIEEATVVIGGWCDSITEYQPTQVRDQSPFVTWSSGTGRCEELTVFYMDALRSVSIPCRQVFTPYWITCDSNHAWPEVWTESGWVYADISTEDLNKLPEWFDDRVSKAAIVVAITTGNAEGALRQLGSVSLVPVTETYAQTGLLTIADDSAEVVVSVANYGALREIVTMTPELRQVELGEGRFVATWGWPVRGTVFEIIPGEETVIVPDDSQMLEELHINLREEQI
;
A
#
# COMPACT_ATOMS: atom_id res chain seq x y z
N MET A 1 -47.40 -20.15 -13.93
CA MET A 1 -46.18 -20.71 -13.32
C MET A 1 -45.01 -20.27 -14.17
N THR A 2 -44.44 -19.12 -13.84
CA THR A 2 -43.26 -18.56 -14.51
C THR A 2 -42.09 -18.85 -13.59
N ALA A 3 -41.27 -19.83 -13.96
CA ALA A 3 -40.04 -20.14 -13.23
C ALA A 3 -39.03 -19.02 -13.52
N VAL A 4 -38.76 -18.21 -12.50
CA VAL A 4 -37.60 -17.31 -12.49
C VAL A 4 -36.38 -18.21 -12.30
N LEU A 5 -35.61 -18.38 -13.37
CA LEU A 5 -34.27 -18.96 -13.29
C LEU A 5 -33.42 -17.97 -12.49
N LEU A 6 -33.14 -18.25 -11.21
CA LEU A 6 -32.00 -17.66 -10.53
C LEU A 6 -30.75 -18.18 -11.24
N ALA A 7 -30.06 -17.30 -11.97
CA ALA A 7 -28.68 -17.57 -12.35
C ALA A 7 -27.86 -17.58 -11.06
N VAL A 8 -27.52 -18.78 -10.58
CA VAL A 8 -26.41 -18.95 -9.66
C VAL A 8 -25.17 -18.56 -10.45
N ILE A 9 -24.64 -17.36 -10.21
CA ILE A 9 -23.30 -17.00 -10.67
C ILE A 9 -22.38 -17.91 -9.86
N ILE A 10 -21.95 -19.00 -10.49
CA ILE A 10 -20.85 -19.80 -9.96
C ILE A 10 -19.63 -18.90 -10.12
N ILE A 11 -19.21 -18.26 -9.03
CA ILE A 11 -17.93 -17.57 -8.96
C ILE A 11 -16.88 -18.68 -9.03
N SER A 12 -16.35 -18.92 -10.23
CA SER A 12 -15.29 -19.88 -10.44
C SER A 12 -13.97 -19.18 -10.21
N SER A 13 -13.12 -19.71 -9.32
CA SER A 13 -11.75 -19.25 -9.13
C SER A 13 -11.03 -19.10 -10.49
N PRO A 14 -10.13 -18.11 -10.65
CA PRO A 14 -9.46 -17.89 -11.91
C PRO A 14 -8.64 -19.12 -12.31
N ALA A 15 -8.53 -19.36 -13.61
CA ALA A 15 -7.80 -20.51 -14.10
C ALA A 15 -6.32 -20.43 -13.68
N ARG A 16 -5.72 -21.58 -13.36
CA ARG A 16 -4.30 -21.66 -12.97
C ARG A 16 -3.36 -20.99 -13.98
N GLU A 17 -3.61 -21.17 -15.27
CA GLU A 17 -2.81 -20.57 -16.35
C GLU A 17 -2.92 -19.04 -16.34
N GLU A 18 -4.12 -18.50 -16.12
CA GLU A 18 -4.34 -17.06 -15.98
C GLU A 18 -3.57 -16.47 -14.78
N CYS A 19 -3.55 -17.20 -13.66
CA CYS A 19 -2.80 -16.78 -12.47
C CYS A 19 -1.28 -16.75 -12.73
N ILE A 20 -0.75 -17.75 -13.43
CA ILE A 20 0.67 -17.79 -13.83
C ILE A 20 0.98 -16.64 -14.77
N ASP A 21 0.16 -16.43 -15.80
CA ASP A 21 0.35 -15.36 -16.77
C ASP A 21 0.29 -13.98 -16.11
N PHE A 22 -0.62 -13.79 -15.15
CA PHE A 22 -0.71 -12.57 -14.34
C PHE A 22 0.58 -12.33 -13.55
N LEU A 23 1.08 -13.33 -12.82
CA LEU A 23 2.32 -13.18 -12.05
C LEU A 23 3.53 -12.94 -12.95
N LEU A 24 3.69 -13.68 -14.04
CA LEU A 24 4.86 -13.53 -14.93
C LEU A 24 4.86 -12.19 -15.66
N SER A 25 3.68 -11.69 -16.04
CA SER A 25 3.50 -10.37 -16.63
C SER A 25 3.83 -9.24 -15.66
N ASN A 26 3.61 -9.47 -14.35
CA ASN A 26 3.81 -8.48 -13.30
C ASN A 26 5.05 -8.71 -12.41
N SER A 27 5.90 -9.69 -12.74
CA SER A 27 7.13 -9.99 -12.01
C SER A 27 8.37 -9.52 -12.77
N PRO A 28 9.46 -9.17 -12.07
CA PRO A 28 10.77 -8.95 -12.68
C PRO A 28 11.19 -10.09 -13.61
N SER A 29 11.94 -9.75 -14.66
CA SER A 29 12.42 -10.74 -15.64
C SER A 29 13.28 -11.84 -15.02
N SER A 30 13.96 -11.56 -13.90
CA SER A 30 14.75 -12.53 -13.13
C SER A 30 13.92 -13.70 -12.60
N ASP A 31 12.62 -13.51 -12.38
CA ASP A 31 11.77 -14.54 -11.76
C ASP A 31 11.23 -15.56 -12.77
N ARG A 32 11.50 -15.37 -14.06
CA ARG A 32 10.94 -16.20 -15.14
C ARG A 32 11.73 -17.50 -15.40
N SER A 33 12.67 -17.86 -14.53
CA SER A 33 13.50 -19.06 -14.70
C SER A 33 14.02 -19.61 -13.38
N GLY A 34 14.51 -20.86 -13.40
CA GLY A 34 15.15 -21.50 -12.26
C GLY A 34 14.24 -21.66 -11.05
N GLU A 35 14.81 -21.53 -9.86
CA GLU A 35 14.11 -21.70 -8.58
C GLU A 35 12.99 -20.66 -8.37
N SER A 36 13.16 -19.42 -8.85
CA SER A 36 12.14 -18.38 -8.77
C SER A 36 10.86 -18.77 -9.51
N LEU A 37 10.97 -19.36 -10.71
CA LEU A 37 9.80 -19.81 -11.47
C LEU A 37 9.06 -20.93 -10.74
N THR A 38 9.80 -21.87 -10.13
CA THR A 38 9.21 -22.94 -9.30
C THR A 38 8.47 -22.35 -8.10
N ALA A 39 9.05 -21.37 -7.40
CA ALA A 39 8.41 -20.71 -6.27
C ALA A 39 7.14 -19.96 -6.69
N LEU A 40 7.12 -19.30 -7.86
CA LEU A 40 5.91 -18.66 -8.39
C LEU A 40 4.80 -19.67 -8.72
N GLN A 41 5.15 -20.81 -9.31
CA GLN A 41 4.18 -21.86 -9.64
C GLN A 41 3.57 -22.48 -8.38
N GLU A 42 4.39 -22.79 -7.38
CA GLU A 42 3.92 -23.28 -6.08
C GLU A 42 3.04 -22.25 -5.37
N ASN A 43 3.42 -20.95 -5.43
CA ASN A 43 2.61 -19.87 -4.89
C ASN A 43 1.22 -19.82 -5.54
N VAL A 44 1.10 -20.00 -6.86
CA VAL A 44 -0.19 -20.06 -7.57
C VAL A 44 -1.03 -21.24 -7.06
N ASP A 45 -0.42 -22.42 -7.01
CA ASP A 45 -1.12 -23.66 -6.63
C ASP A 45 -1.68 -23.56 -5.21
N LEU A 46 -0.90 -23.03 -4.28
CA LEU A 46 -1.31 -22.83 -2.90
C LEU A 46 -2.27 -21.65 -2.71
N ALA A 47 -2.19 -20.59 -3.52
CA ALA A 47 -3.14 -19.49 -3.49
C ALA A 47 -4.54 -19.97 -3.93
N LEU A 48 -4.62 -20.74 -5.02
CA LEU A 48 -5.88 -21.33 -5.49
C LEU A 48 -6.44 -22.33 -4.47
N LEU A 49 -5.60 -23.20 -3.91
CA LEU A 49 -6.01 -24.10 -2.84
C LEU A 49 -6.56 -23.34 -1.63
N ALA A 50 -5.94 -22.23 -1.25
CA ALA A 50 -6.40 -21.42 -0.12
C ALA A 50 -7.79 -20.82 -0.39
N VAL A 51 -8.03 -20.27 -1.59
CA VAL A 51 -9.38 -19.80 -1.98
C VAL A 51 -10.40 -20.93 -1.94
N GLU A 52 -10.05 -22.14 -2.40
CA GLU A 52 -10.99 -23.27 -2.41
C GLU A 52 -11.32 -23.83 -1.01
N THR A 53 -10.43 -23.63 -0.03
CA THR A 53 -10.52 -24.32 1.27
C THR A 53 -10.84 -23.41 2.45
N MET A 54 -10.58 -22.11 2.35
CA MET A 54 -10.86 -21.18 3.44
C MET A 54 -12.34 -20.73 3.43
N PRO A 55 -12.97 -20.53 4.61
CA PRO A 55 -14.41 -20.20 4.69
C PRO A 55 -14.83 -18.92 3.93
N TRP A 56 -13.91 -17.96 3.79
CA TRP A 56 -14.13 -16.70 3.08
C TRP A 56 -13.77 -16.75 1.60
N GLY A 57 -13.24 -17.88 1.10
CA GLY A 57 -12.73 -17.97 -0.26
C GLY A 57 -13.75 -17.62 -1.34
N GLU A 58 -14.99 -18.10 -1.21
CA GLU A 58 -16.09 -17.80 -2.15
C GLU A 58 -16.51 -16.32 -2.18
N SER A 59 -16.19 -15.54 -1.14
CA SER A 59 -16.53 -14.12 -1.07
C SER A 59 -15.58 -13.24 -1.88
N ILE A 60 -14.42 -13.75 -2.26
CA ILE A 60 -13.33 -12.96 -2.88
C ILE A 60 -13.52 -12.92 -4.39
N PRO A 61 -13.74 -11.73 -4.99
CA PRO A 61 -13.79 -11.62 -6.45
C PRO A 61 -12.45 -11.95 -7.11
N ASP A 62 -12.46 -12.56 -8.30
CA ASP A 62 -11.24 -12.91 -9.05
C ASP A 62 -10.28 -11.74 -9.22
N SER A 63 -10.81 -10.54 -9.50
CA SER A 63 -10.00 -9.32 -9.66
C SER A 63 -9.31 -8.89 -8.37
N VAL A 64 -9.93 -9.16 -7.21
CA VAL A 64 -9.35 -8.92 -5.89
C VAL A 64 -8.30 -10.00 -5.59
N PHE A 65 -8.63 -11.27 -5.84
CA PHE A 65 -7.70 -12.38 -5.66
C PHE A 65 -6.39 -12.17 -6.45
N LEU A 66 -6.49 -11.90 -7.75
CA LEU A 66 -5.33 -11.74 -8.63
C LEU A 66 -4.39 -10.62 -8.16
N ARG A 67 -4.93 -9.52 -7.63
CA ARG A 67 -4.14 -8.33 -7.26
C ARG A 67 -3.69 -8.30 -5.81
N TYR A 68 -4.38 -9.00 -4.91
CA TYR A 68 -4.22 -8.79 -3.46
C TYR A 68 -4.06 -10.08 -2.65
N VAL A 69 -4.25 -11.25 -3.25
CA VAL A 69 -3.92 -12.56 -2.66
C VAL A 69 -2.77 -13.21 -3.39
N LEU A 70 -2.82 -13.25 -4.72
CA LEU A 70 -1.90 -13.98 -5.58
C LEU A 70 -0.45 -13.45 -5.58
N PRO A 71 -0.16 -12.14 -5.49
CA PRO A 71 1.22 -11.64 -5.59
C PRO A 71 2.17 -12.34 -4.61
N ALA A 72 3.31 -12.80 -5.13
CA ALA A 72 4.33 -13.53 -4.38
C ALA A 72 5.31 -12.62 -3.63
N ARG A 73 5.14 -11.30 -3.76
CA ARG A 73 5.85 -10.25 -3.04
C ARG A 73 4.87 -9.17 -2.59
N VAL A 74 5.27 -8.44 -1.56
CA VAL A 74 4.60 -7.26 -1.02
C VAL A 74 5.33 -6.00 -1.47
N SER A 75 6.66 -5.97 -1.36
CA SER A 75 7.50 -4.82 -1.64
C SER A 75 8.74 -5.21 -2.48
N GLN A 76 9.95 -4.83 -2.05
CA GLN A 76 11.22 -5.08 -2.75
C GLN A 76 12.02 -6.26 -2.18
N GLU A 77 11.44 -7.07 -1.31
CA GLU A 77 12.07 -8.21 -0.67
C GLU A 77 12.46 -9.34 -1.66
N PRO A 78 13.44 -10.19 -1.30
CA PRO A 78 13.76 -11.38 -2.08
C PRO A 78 12.56 -12.34 -2.19
N LEU A 79 12.30 -12.88 -3.39
CA LEU A 79 11.30 -13.94 -3.57
C LEU A 79 11.79 -15.23 -2.93
N VAL A 80 10.96 -15.79 -2.06
CA VAL A 80 11.15 -17.08 -1.41
C VAL A 80 9.83 -17.83 -1.39
N ALA A 81 9.88 -19.16 -1.27
CA ALA A 81 8.68 -20.01 -1.18
C ALA A 81 8.04 -19.95 0.22
N TRP A 82 7.56 -18.75 0.61
CA TRP A 82 6.99 -18.51 1.94
C TRP A 82 5.63 -19.17 2.14
N ARG A 83 4.76 -19.15 1.12
CA ARG A 83 3.36 -19.58 1.21
C ARG A 83 3.13 -20.95 1.86
N PRO A 84 3.87 -22.04 1.50
CA PRO A 84 3.66 -23.33 2.16
C PRO A 84 3.94 -23.29 3.66
N VAL A 85 5.01 -22.61 4.08
CA VAL A 85 5.45 -22.56 5.48
C VAL A 85 4.47 -21.76 6.33
N PHE A 86 4.04 -20.59 5.85
CA PHE A 86 3.07 -19.76 6.56
C PHE A 86 1.70 -20.43 6.66
N ARG A 87 1.24 -21.05 5.56
CA ARG A 87 -0.03 -21.77 5.54
C ARG A 87 -0.03 -22.92 6.56
N GLU A 88 1.03 -23.73 6.59
CA GLU A 88 1.15 -24.85 7.54
C GLU A 88 1.09 -24.36 9.00
N ALA A 89 1.75 -23.24 9.31
CA ALA A 89 1.77 -22.67 10.65
C ALA A 89 0.41 -22.10 11.09
N LEU A 90 -0.37 -21.53 10.15
CA LEU A 90 -1.60 -20.80 10.46
C LEU A 90 -2.86 -21.67 10.47
N LEU A 91 -2.93 -22.74 9.66
CA LEU A 91 -4.14 -23.58 9.58
C LEU A 91 -4.65 -24.07 10.94
N PRO A 92 -3.81 -24.57 11.87
CA PRO A 92 -4.28 -24.99 13.20
C PRO A 92 -4.82 -23.84 14.06
N LEU A 93 -4.34 -22.61 13.86
CA LEU A 93 -4.75 -21.44 14.62
C LEU A 93 -6.12 -20.90 14.15
N LEU A 94 -6.52 -21.24 12.93
CA LEU A 94 -7.76 -20.78 12.30
C LEU A 94 -8.88 -21.81 12.39
N GLU A 95 -8.72 -22.88 13.18
CA GLU A 95 -9.79 -23.84 13.42
C GLU A 95 -11.02 -23.17 14.05
N GLY A 96 -12.14 -23.22 13.34
CA GLY A 96 -13.40 -22.61 13.78
C GLY A 96 -13.52 -21.11 13.54
N VAL A 97 -12.51 -20.47 12.92
CA VAL A 97 -12.56 -19.08 12.47
C VAL A 97 -13.21 -19.01 11.09
N ASN A 98 -14.25 -18.19 10.93
CA ASN A 98 -15.08 -18.21 9.70
C ASN A 98 -15.13 -16.88 8.95
N THR A 99 -14.55 -15.81 9.50
CA THR A 99 -14.60 -14.47 8.90
C THR A 99 -13.18 -13.96 8.64
N ILE A 100 -13.04 -13.08 7.63
CA ILE A 100 -11.78 -12.43 7.33
C ILE A 100 -11.33 -11.60 8.54
N GLU A 101 -12.27 -10.95 9.21
CA GLU A 101 -12.02 -10.05 10.32
C GLU A 101 -11.43 -10.78 11.52
N GLU A 102 -12.07 -11.88 11.96
CA GLU A 102 -11.56 -12.71 13.06
C GLU A 102 -10.19 -13.32 12.70
N ALA A 103 -10.04 -13.82 11.48
CA ALA A 103 -8.79 -14.43 11.02
C ALA A 103 -7.64 -13.43 11.01
N THR A 104 -7.91 -12.20 10.57
CA THR A 104 -6.92 -11.11 10.52
C THR A 104 -6.37 -10.77 11.90
N VAL A 105 -7.22 -10.73 12.93
CA VAL A 105 -6.81 -10.51 14.32
C VAL A 105 -5.99 -11.70 14.86
N VAL A 106 -6.43 -12.94 14.61
CA VAL A 106 -5.69 -14.16 15.04
C VAL A 106 -4.30 -14.20 14.39
N ILE A 107 -4.21 -13.93 13.10
CA ILE A 107 -2.95 -13.92 12.35
C ILE A 107 -2.05 -12.77 12.83
N GLY A 108 -2.63 -11.59 13.11
CA GLY A 108 -1.91 -10.44 13.68
C GLY A 108 -1.24 -10.81 15.00
N GLY A 109 -1.99 -11.38 15.94
CA GLY A 109 -1.46 -11.84 17.22
C GLY A 109 -0.39 -12.93 17.08
N TRP A 110 -0.49 -13.81 16.08
CA TRP A 110 0.57 -14.77 15.76
C TRP A 110 1.84 -14.07 15.28
N CYS A 111 1.72 -13.10 14.36
CA CYS A 111 2.85 -12.32 13.88
C CYS A 111 3.52 -11.49 15.00
N ASP A 112 2.72 -10.83 15.85
CA ASP A 112 3.20 -10.05 17.00
C ASP A 112 3.94 -10.94 18.01
N SER A 113 3.52 -12.19 18.19
CA SER A 113 4.23 -13.14 19.08
C SER A 113 5.62 -13.57 18.59
N ILE A 114 5.94 -13.33 17.30
CA ILE A 114 7.17 -13.75 16.65
C ILE A 114 8.11 -12.57 16.38
N THR A 115 7.55 -11.38 16.15
CA THR A 115 8.28 -10.25 15.56
C THR A 115 8.24 -9.01 16.44
N GLU A 116 9.35 -8.28 16.47
CA GLU A 116 9.49 -7.00 17.16
C GLU A 116 10.03 -5.93 16.21
N TYR A 117 9.61 -4.68 16.40
CA TYR A 117 10.13 -3.58 15.60
C TYR A 117 11.61 -3.31 15.88
N GLN A 118 12.43 -3.32 14.83
CA GLN A 118 13.81 -2.86 14.88
C GLN A 118 14.22 -2.20 13.56
N PRO A 119 14.83 -1.00 13.58
CA PRO A 119 15.39 -0.41 12.37
C PRO A 119 16.47 -1.29 11.75
N THR A 120 16.39 -1.49 10.44
CA THR A 120 17.29 -2.37 9.67
C THR A 120 17.99 -1.58 8.56
N GLN A 121 17.84 -1.97 7.29
CA GLN A 121 18.44 -1.30 6.13
C GLN A 121 17.37 -0.98 5.08
N VAL A 122 17.73 -0.22 4.05
CA VAL A 122 16.80 0.22 3.00
C VAL A 122 16.21 -0.95 2.18
N ARG A 123 16.93 -2.08 2.10
CA ARG A 123 16.46 -3.28 1.41
C ARG A 123 15.74 -4.20 2.39
N ASP A 124 14.49 -4.51 2.06
CA ASP A 124 13.67 -5.41 2.88
C ASP A 124 14.25 -6.81 2.98
N GLN A 125 14.16 -7.34 4.19
CA GLN A 125 14.29 -8.75 4.49
C GLN A 125 13.21 -9.57 3.81
N SER A 126 13.55 -10.81 3.44
CA SER A 126 12.53 -11.78 3.08
C SER A 126 11.74 -12.20 4.33
N PRO A 127 10.51 -12.69 4.19
CA PRO A 127 9.70 -13.16 5.32
C PRO A 127 10.41 -14.21 6.19
N PHE A 128 11.27 -15.05 5.61
CA PHE A 128 12.06 -16.03 6.36
C PHE A 128 13.17 -15.41 7.20
N VAL A 129 13.79 -14.33 6.72
CA VAL A 129 14.79 -13.61 7.53
C VAL A 129 14.10 -12.95 8.71
N THR A 130 12.97 -12.26 8.49
CA THR A 130 12.15 -11.66 9.56
C THR A 130 11.69 -12.71 10.57
N TRP A 131 11.21 -13.89 10.11
CA TRP A 131 10.85 -14.99 11.01
C TRP A 131 12.05 -15.44 11.85
N SER A 132 13.21 -15.66 11.22
CA SER A 132 14.37 -16.22 11.90
C SER A 132 15.03 -15.24 12.88
N SER A 133 15.00 -13.94 12.58
CA SER A 133 15.58 -12.89 13.41
C SER A 133 14.61 -12.46 14.52
N GLY A 134 13.31 -12.58 14.28
CA GLY A 134 12.26 -12.03 15.13
C GLY A 134 12.20 -10.50 15.09
N THR A 135 12.84 -9.83 14.12
CA THR A 135 12.94 -8.37 14.09
C THR A 135 12.82 -7.80 12.68
N GLY A 136 12.17 -6.63 12.54
CA GLY A 136 12.08 -5.91 11.27
C GLY A 136 11.58 -4.47 11.41
N ARG A 137 11.80 -3.63 10.40
CA ARG A 137 11.21 -2.29 10.29
C ARG A 137 9.73 -2.37 9.85
N CYS A 138 9.01 -1.25 9.81
CA CYS A 138 7.58 -1.27 9.50
C CYS A 138 7.24 -1.96 8.16
N GLU A 139 8.06 -1.80 7.13
CA GLU A 139 7.89 -2.50 5.85
C GLU A 139 8.11 -4.00 5.98
N GLU A 140 9.09 -4.46 6.76
CA GLU A 140 9.39 -5.88 6.93
C GLU A 140 8.33 -6.59 7.79
N LEU A 141 7.79 -5.89 8.79
CA LEU A 141 6.62 -6.36 9.56
C LEU A 141 5.37 -6.40 8.68
N THR A 142 5.18 -5.40 7.81
CA THR A 142 4.09 -5.38 6.81
C THR A 142 4.21 -6.55 5.84
N VAL A 143 5.41 -6.81 5.30
CA VAL A 143 5.69 -7.96 4.42
C VAL A 143 5.34 -9.27 5.13
N PHE A 144 5.86 -9.47 6.34
CA PHE A 144 5.64 -10.69 7.11
C PHE A 144 4.15 -10.95 7.39
N TYR A 145 3.43 -9.92 7.82
CA TYR A 145 2.01 -10.03 8.10
C TYR A 145 1.16 -10.25 6.85
N MET A 146 1.46 -9.53 5.76
CA MET A 146 0.73 -9.70 4.51
C MET A 146 0.96 -11.09 3.89
N ASP A 147 2.17 -11.64 3.96
CA ASP A 147 2.43 -13.01 3.53
C ASP A 147 1.65 -14.02 4.38
N ALA A 148 1.56 -13.79 5.70
CA ALA A 148 0.73 -14.60 6.60
C ALA A 148 -0.75 -14.57 6.19
N LEU A 149 -1.32 -13.39 6.01
CA LEU A 149 -2.71 -13.19 5.54
C LEU A 149 -2.96 -13.87 4.19
N ARG A 150 -2.08 -13.64 3.22
CA ARG A 150 -2.22 -14.19 1.85
C ARG A 150 -2.09 -15.70 1.82
N SER A 151 -1.32 -16.32 2.73
CA SER A 151 -1.17 -17.78 2.80
C SER A 151 -2.48 -18.54 3.06
N VAL A 152 -3.47 -17.83 3.61
CA VAL A 152 -4.84 -18.30 3.87
C VAL A 152 -5.87 -17.48 3.09
N SER A 153 -5.48 -16.95 1.94
CA SER A 153 -6.37 -16.24 1.01
C SER A 153 -7.08 -15.01 1.58
N ILE A 154 -6.50 -14.30 2.54
CA ILE A 154 -7.02 -12.98 2.93
C ILE A 154 -6.43 -11.92 2.00
N PRO A 155 -7.25 -11.17 1.23
CA PRO A 155 -6.71 -10.15 0.34
C PRO A 155 -6.21 -8.95 1.13
N CYS A 156 -4.99 -8.53 0.85
CA CYS A 156 -4.38 -7.38 1.49
C CYS A 156 -3.48 -6.59 0.54
N ARG A 157 -3.31 -5.29 0.82
CA ARG A 157 -2.43 -4.39 0.06
C ARG A 157 -1.56 -3.59 1.00
N GLN A 158 -0.35 -3.25 0.54
CA GLN A 158 0.53 -2.36 1.28
C GLN A 158 0.04 -0.93 1.06
N VAL A 159 -0.06 -0.18 2.15
CA VAL A 159 -0.34 1.24 2.18
C VAL A 159 0.81 1.94 2.90
N PHE A 160 1.17 3.14 2.45
CA PHE A 160 2.22 3.89 3.09
C PHE A 160 2.03 5.40 2.91
N THR A 161 2.64 6.15 3.82
CA THR A 161 2.94 7.56 3.59
C THR A 161 4.45 7.69 3.35
N PRO A 162 4.88 8.32 2.23
CA PRO A 162 6.30 8.41 1.90
C PRO A 162 7.06 9.26 2.92
N TYR A 163 6.44 10.34 3.42
CA TYR A 163 7.00 11.22 4.44
C TYR A 163 5.86 11.88 5.22
N TRP A 164 5.98 11.91 6.54
CA TRP A 164 5.07 12.69 7.38
C TRP A 164 5.32 14.20 7.23
N ILE A 165 4.27 15.01 7.37
CA ILE A 165 4.39 16.47 7.50
C ILE A 165 4.82 16.85 8.91
N THR A 166 4.39 16.07 9.91
CA THR A 166 4.48 16.43 11.33
C THR A 166 5.75 15.93 12.02
N CYS A 167 6.50 15.01 11.43
CA CYS A 167 7.73 14.48 11.99
C CYS A 167 8.63 13.88 10.91
N ASP A 168 9.92 13.75 11.20
CA ASP A 168 10.82 13.00 10.34
C ASP A 168 10.45 11.51 10.36
N SER A 169 10.51 10.86 9.19
CA SER A 169 10.21 9.43 8.91
C SER A 169 9.09 9.22 7.89
N ASN A 170 8.96 7.97 7.45
CA ASN A 170 7.88 7.42 6.64
C ASN A 170 7.06 6.45 7.50
N HIS A 171 6.03 5.82 6.93
CA HIS A 171 5.43 4.64 7.56
C HIS A 171 4.68 3.80 6.53
N ALA A 172 4.68 2.48 6.72
CA ALA A 172 3.94 1.52 5.93
C ALA A 172 3.13 0.59 6.83
N TRP A 173 1.94 0.24 6.37
CA TRP A 173 1.00 -0.66 7.03
C TRP A 173 0.17 -1.41 5.97
N PRO A 174 -0.43 -2.55 6.31
CA PRO A 174 -1.38 -3.20 5.42
C PRO A 174 -2.81 -2.63 5.53
N GLU A 175 -3.55 -2.74 4.43
CA GLU A 175 -5.00 -2.78 4.47
C GLU A 175 -5.49 -4.17 4.09
N VAL A 176 -6.54 -4.62 4.75
CA VAL A 176 -7.25 -5.87 4.45
C VAL A 176 -8.55 -5.56 3.73
N TRP A 177 -8.87 -6.37 2.73
CA TRP A 177 -10.16 -6.28 2.04
C TRP A 177 -11.22 -7.06 2.82
N THR A 178 -12.34 -6.40 3.09
CA THR A 178 -13.57 -7.00 3.61
C THR A 178 -14.72 -6.76 2.63
N GLU A 179 -15.87 -7.38 2.84
CA GLU A 179 -17.08 -7.08 2.06
C GLU A 179 -17.49 -5.59 2.15
N SER A 180 -17.11 -4.91 3.23
CA SER A 180 -17.39 -3.49 3.45
C SER A 180 -16.39 -2.54 2.79
N GLY A 181 -15.25 -3.06 2.31
CA GLY A 181 -14.17 -2.29 1.71
C GLY A 181 -12.81 -2.56 2.36
N TRP A 182 -11.83 -1.71 2.01
CA TRP A 182 -10.50 -1.75 2.57
C TRP A 182 -10.49 -1.19 3.99
N VAL A 183 -9.91 -1.94 4.92
CA VAL A 183 -9.78 -1.55 6.32
C VAL A 183 -8.31 -1.58 6.73
N TYR A 184 -7.90 -0.65 7.58
CA TYR A 184 -6.59 -0.66 8.20
C TYR A 184 -6.36 -1.97 8.97
N ALA A 185 -5.16 -2.52 8.85
CA ALA A 185 -4.70 -3.63 9.66
C ALA A 185 -3.22 -3.45 10.02
N ASP A 186 -2.81 -4.05 11.13
CA ASP A 186 -1.44 -4.09 11.63
C ASP A 186 -1.28 -5.39 12.43
N ILE A 187 -0.04 -5.83 12.65
CA ILE A 187 0.24 -6.99 13.52
C ILE A 187 -0.33 -6.79 14.93
N SER A 188 -0.41 -5.55 15.38
CA SER A 188 -0.95 -5.15 16.69
C SER A 188 -2.47 -4.90 16.69
N THR A 189 -3.18 -5.13 15.58
CA THR A 189 -4.62 -4.87 15.50
C THR A 189 -5.42 -5.87 16.32
N GLU A 190 -6.06 -5.37 17.38
CA GLU A 190 -7.04 -6.12 18.18
C GLU A 190 -8.47 -6.01 17.63
N ASP A 191 -8.78 -4.92 16.91
CA ASP A 191 -10.10 -4.64 16.31
C ASP A 191 -9.92 -3.87 15.00
N LEU A 192 -10.31 -4.47 13.88
CA LEU A 192 -10.21 -3.86 12.54
C LEU A 192 -11.10 -2.63 12.34
N ASN A 193 -12.08 -2.42 13.20
CA ASN A 193 -12.96 -1.25 13.12
C ASN A 193 -12.36 -0.01 13.80
N LYS A 194 -11.17 -0.15 14.40
CA LYS A 194 -10.57 0.90 15.21
C LYS A 194 -9.10 1.10 14.88
N LEU A 195 -8.76 2.32 14.49
CA LEU A 195 -7.37 2.75 14.42
C LEU A 195 -6.78 2.86 15.84
N PRO A 196 -5.52 2.40 16.05
CA PRO A 196 -4.79 2.71 17.27
C PRO A 196 -4.69 4.23 17.48
N GLU A 197 -4.85 4.72 18.71
CA GLU A 197 -4.89 6.16 19.00
C GLU A 197 -3.62 6.89 18.54
N TRP A 198 -2.45 6.25 18.69
CA TRP A 198 -1.18 6.82 18.24
C TRP A 198 -1.11 6.97 16.71
N PHE A 199 -1.80 6.10 15.97
CA PHE A 199 -1.81 6.06 14.52
C PHE A 199 -2.87 7.01 13.97
N ASP A 200 -4.07 7.02 14.55
CA ASP A 200 -5.19 7.88 14.17
C ASP A 200 -4.81 9.38 14.16
N ASP A 201 -4.17 9.87 15.24
CA ASP A 201 -3.72 11.27 15.34
C ASP A 201 -2.65 11.64 14.30
N ARG A 202 -1.84 10.67 13.86
CA ARG A 202 -0.76 10.89 12.88
C ARG A 202 -1.28 10.81 11.45
N VAL A 203 -2.03 9.75 11.15
CA VAL A 203 -2.51 9.45 9.81
C VAL A 203 -3.52 10.48 9.33
N SER A 204 -4.30 11.06 10.25
CA SER A 204 -5.20 12.19 9.98
C SER A 204 -4.50 13.48 9.52
N LYS A 205 -3.17 13.56 9.65
CA LYS A 205 -2.32 14.69 9.23
C LYS A 205 -1.33 14.30 8.12
N ALA A 206 -1.55 13.17 7.46
CA ALA A 206 -0.69 12.71 6.38
C ALA A 206 -0.79 13.64 5.17
N ALA A 207 0.35 14.00 4.56
CA ALA A 207 0.40 14.70 3.28
C ALA A 207 -0.31 13.94 2.17
N ILE A 208 0.05 12.66 2.07
CA ILE A 208 -0.47 11.75 1.09
C ILE A 208 -0.37 10.35 1.66
N VAL A 209 -1.40 9.54 1.41
CA VAL A 209 -1.40 8.11 1.71
C VAL A 209 -1.61 7.36 0.39
N VAL A 210 -0.77 6.36 0.16
CA VAL A 210 -0.70 5.65 -1.13
C VAL A 210 -0.80 4.16 -0.90
N ALA A 211 -1.73 3.51 -1.60
CA ALA A 211 -1.84 2.07 -1.68
C ALA A 211 -1.10 1.53 -2.92
N ILE A 212 -0.42 0.40 -2.77
CA ILE A 212 0.25 -0.31 -3.86
C ILE A 212 -0.69 -1.39 -4.41
N THR A 213 -0.88 -1.40 -5.72
CA THR A 213 -1.64 -2.44 -6.43
C THR A 213 -0.82 -3.05 -7.56
N THR A 214 -0.86 -4.37 -7.69
CA THR A 214 -0.27 -5.06 -8.84
C THR A 214 -1.07 -4.79 -10.11
N GLY A 215 -0.38 -4.64 -11.23
CA GLY A 215 -0.94 -4.25 -12.52
C GLY A 215 -1.24 -2.76 -12.62
N ASN A 216 -1.95 -2.37 -13.68
CA ASN A 216 -2.44 -1.00 -13.86
C ASN A 216 -3.71 -0.78 -13.04
N ALA A 217 -3.84 0.40 -12.44
CA ALA A 217 -5.03 0.87 -11.76
C ALA A 217 -5.41 2.28 -12.21
N GLU A 218 -6.71 2.51 -12.36
CA GLU A 218 -7.27 3.82 -12.66
C GLU A 218 -7.08 4.76 -11.45
N GLY A 219 -6.86 6.04 -11.73
CA GLY A 219 -6.61 7.03 -10.68
C GLY A 219 -5.25 6.92 -9.99
N ALA A 220 -4.34 6.09 -10.50
CA ALA A 220 -3.00 5.98 -9.95
C ALA A 220 -2.19 7.26 -10.16
N LEU A 221 -1.48 7.70 -9.12
CA LEU A 221 -0.51 8.80 -9.18
C LEU A 221 0.65 8.46 -10.11
N ARG A 222 1.07 7.20 -10.11
CA ARG A 222 2.24 6.75 -10.86
C ARG A 222 2.21 5.25 -11.10
N GLN A 223 2.67 4.84 -12.27
CA GLN A 223 3.04 3.45 -12.55
C GLN A 223 4.53 3.25 -12.29
N LEU A 224 4.87 2.27 -11.45
CA LEU A 224 6.25 1.85 -11.16
C LEU A 224 6.44 0.40 -11.62
N GLY A 225 6.88 0.24 -12.86
CA GLY A 225 6.98 -1.09 -13.47
C GLY A 225 5.61 -1.76 -13.54
N SER A 226 5.44 -2.86 -12.80
CA SER A 226 4.21 -3.65 -12.75
C SER A 226 3.27 -3.30 -11.60
N VAL A 227 3.54 -2.23 -10.84
CA VAL A 227 2.64 -1.78 -9.77
C VAL A 227 2.17 -0.34 -10.00
N SER A 228 0.94 -0.05 -9.62
CA SER A 228 0.40 1.31 -9.55
C SER A 228 0.39 1.81 -8.11
N LEU A 229 0.62 3.12 -7.96
CA LEU A 229 0.48 3.87 -6.72
C LEU A 229 -0.87 4.58 -6.72
N VAL A 230 -1.82 4.11 -5.93
CA VAL A 230 -3.20 4.66 -5.87
C VAL A 230 -3.32 5.55 -4.64
N PRO A 231 -3.75 6.82 -4.78
CA PRO A 231 -3.95 7.69 -3.64
C PRO A 231 -5.17 7.21 -2.84
N VAL A 232 -5.02 7.14 -1.52
CA VAL A 232 -6.08 6.75 -0.58
C VAL A 232 -6.11 7.66 0.64
N THR A 233 -5.59 8.90 0.49
CA THR A 233 -5.51 9.90 1.56
C THR A 233 -6.86 10.16 2.21
N GLU A 234 -7.93 10.25 1.43
CA GLU A 234 -9.29 10.54 1.90
C GLU A 234 -9.83 9.49 2.89
N THR A 235 -9.30 8.26 2.86
CA THR A 235 -9.66 7.22 3.83
C THR A 235 -9.18 7.58 5.25
N TYR A 236 -8.12 8.38 5.36
CA TYR A 236 -7.41 8.60 6.62
C TYR A 236 -7.40 10.06 7.09
N ALA A 237 -7.41 11.02 6.16
CA ALA A 237 -7.26 12.44 6.44
C ALA A 237 -8.29 13.26 5.66
N GLN A 238 -8.60 14.44 6.17
CA GLN A 238 -9.33 15.43 5.38
C GLN A 238 -8.41 15.95 4.27
N THR A 239 -8.96 16.11 3.07
CA THR A 239 -8.18 16.50 1.89
C THR A 239 -8.69 17.79 1.25
N GLY A 240 -7.79 18.46 0.54
CA GLY A 240 -8.11 19.49 -0.43
C GLY A 240 -7.46 19.18 -1.78
N LEU A 241 -8.02 19.74 -2.84
CA LEU A 241 -7.62 19.46 -4.22
C LEU A 241 -6.47 20.38 -4.63
N LEU A 242 -5.35 19.80 -5.06
CA LEU A 242 -4.29 20.52 -5.75
C LEU A 242 -4.48 20.41 -7.27
N THR A 243 -4.54 21.55 -7.97
CA THR A 243 -4.58 21.63 -9.43
C THR A 243 -3.36 22.37 -9.98
N ILE A 244 -2.66 21.78 -10.96
CA ILE A 244 -1.62 22.46 -11.74
C ILE A 244 -2.24 22.97 -13.05
N ALA A 245 -2.24 24.29 -13.24
CA ALA A 245 -2.91 24.94 -14.37
C ALA A 245 -2.11 24.92 -15.69
N ASP A 246 -0.82 24.60 -15.66
CA ASP A 246 0.03 24.50 -16.85
C ASP A 246 0.14 23.05 -17.31
N ASP A 247 -0.29 22.80 -18.55
CA ASP A 247 -0.28 21.46 -19.17
C ASP A 247 1.11 20.96 -19.56
N SER A 248 2.13 21.82 -19.57
CA SER A 248 3.48 21.50 -20.04
C SER A 248 4.52 21.31 -18.95
N ALA A 249 4.35 21.95 -17.79
CA ALA A 249 5.34 21.91 -16.72
C ALA A 249 5.23 20.63 -15.87
N GLU A 250 6.36 20.01 -15.53
CA GLU A 250 6.44 19.04 -14.44
C GLU A 250 6.59 19.81 -13.12
N VAL A 251 5.75 19.51 -12.13
CA VAL A 251 5.77 20.16 -10.81
C VAL A 251 5.99 19.11 -9.74
N VAL A 252 7.10 19.21 -9.00
CA VAL A 252 7.41 18.35 -7.86
C VAL A 252 6.83 18.96 -6.60
N VAL A 253 5.93 18.24 -5.94
CA VAL A 253 5.35 18.63 -4.65
C VAL A 253 6.12 17.92 -3.53
N SER A 254 6.56 18.70 -2.54
CA SER A 254 7.42 18.24 -1.46
C SER A 254 6.98 18.71 -0.08
N VAL A 255 7.39 17.96 0.93
CA VAL A 255 7.31 18.34 2.36
C VAL A 255 8.72 18.47 2.93
N ALA A 256 8.89 19.23 4.00
CA ALA A 256 10.15 19.29 4.73
C ALA A 256 10.26 18.08 5.68
N ASN A 257 11.25 17.22 5.47
CA ASN A 257 11.46 16.02 6.28
C ASN A 257 12.94 15.58 6.22
N TYR A 258 13.52 15.22 7.37
CA TYR A 258 14.96 14.99 7.57
C TYR A 258 15.82 16.19 7.13
N GLY A 259 15.35 17.41 7.40
CA GLY A 259 16.07 18.65 7.06
C GLY A 259 16.21 18.93 5.56
N ALA A 260 15.43 18.28 4.71
CA ALA A 260 15.43 18.47 3.26
C ALA A 260 14.01 18.47 2.69
N LEU A 261 13.84 19.00 1.48
CA LEU A 261 12.60 18.81 0.72
C LEU A 261 12.54 17.36 0.22
N ARG A 262 11.45 16.69 0.57
CA ARG A 262 11.15 15.32 0.17
C ARG A 262 9.94 15.31 -0.73
N GLU A 263 10.14 14.80 -1.94
CA GLU A 263 9.06 14.58 -2.90
C GLU A 263 8.00 13.65 -2.31
N ILE A 264 6.74 14.05 -2.43
CA ILE A 264 5.58 13.22 -2.11
C ILE A 264 4.78 12.85 -3.36
N VAL A 265 4.77 13.73 -4.38
CA VAL A 265 4.17 13.47 -5.70
C VAL A 265 4.82 14.38 -6.74
N THR A 266 4.97 13.86 -7.95
CA THR A 266 5.35 14.63 -9.14
C THR A 266 4.14 14.75 -10.05
N MET A 267 3.69 15.98 -10.26
CA MET A 267 2.58 16.33 -11.15
C MET A 267 3.08 16.43 -12.59
N THR A 268 2.50 15.63 -13.48
CA THR A 268 2.87 15.53 -14.90
C THR A 268 1.70 16.00 -15.79
N PRO A 269 1.88 16.14 -17.11
CA PRO A 269 0.78 16.40 -18.04
C PRO A 269 -0.41 15.44 -17.89
N GLU A 270 -0.16 14.20 -17.48
CA GLU A 270 -1.16 13.16 -17.25
C GLU A 270 -1.77 13.19 -15.84
N LEU A 271 -1.08 13.80 -14.87
CA LEU A 271 -1.52 13.96 -13.48
C LEU A 271 -1.51 15.44 -13.08
N ARG A 272 -2.62 16.13 -13.36
CA ARG A 272 -2.78 17.56 -13.09
C ARG A 272 -3.56 17.89 -11.82
N GLN A 273 -4.22 16.88 -11.26
CA GLN A 273 -5.05 17.00 -10.06
C GLN A 273 -4.74 15.89 -9.08
N VAL A 274 -4.63 16.22 -7.79
CA VAL A 274 -4.42 15.25 -6.72
C VAL A 274 -5.02 15.75 -5.41
N GLU A 275 -5.67 14.85 -4.67
CA GLU A 275 -6.12 15.08 -3.30
C GLU A 275 -4.94 14.92 -2.33
N LEU A 276 -4.65 15.99 -1.57
CA LEU A 276 -3.61 16.01 -0.55
C LEU A 276 -4.25 16.27 0.81
N GLY A 277 -3.64 15.74 1.86
CA GLY A 277 -4.05 16.06 3.22
C GLY A 277 -3.74 17.50 3.61
N GLU A 278 -4.43 17.99 4.63
CA GLU A 278 -4.20 19.33 5.19
C GLU A 278 -2.72 19.55 5.53
N GLY A 279 -2.18 20.70 5.11
CA GLY A 279 -0.82 21.09 5.49
C GLY A 279 -0.18 22.10 4.56
N ARG A 280 1.12 22.33 4.81
CA ARG A 280 1.95 23.26 4.06
C ARG A 280 2.97 22.50 3.22
N PHE A 281 3.07 22.87 1.96
CA PHE A 281 3.81 22.15 0.93
C PHE A 281 4.71 23.10 0.13
N VAL A 282 5.70 22.53 -0.55
CA VAL A 282 6.55 23.25 -1.50
C VAL A 282 6.35 22.64 -2.88
N ALA A 283 5.96 23.45 -3.86
CA ALA A 283 5.94 23.07 -5.26
C ALA A 283 7.18 23.64 -5.96
N THR A 284 7.87 22.83 -6.75
CA THR A 284 9.04 23.26 -7.53
C THR A 284 8.97 22.78 -8.97
N TRP A 285 9.54 23.57 -9.89
CA TRP A 285 9.56 23.26 -11.33
C TRP A 285 10.78 23.90 -12.04
N GLY A 286 11.11 23.37 -13.22
CA GLY A 286 12.06 23.97 -14.16
C GLY A 286 13.53 23.99 -13.75
N TRP A 287 14.37 24.51 -14.66
CA TRP A 287 15.78 24.84 -14.39
C TRP A 287 16.12 26.24 -14.95
N PRO A 288 16.68 27.18 -14.14
CA PRO A 288 16.99 27.01 -12.71
C PRO A 288 15.72 26.77 -11.90
N VAL A 289 15.84 26.08 -10.75
CA VAL A 289 14.67 25.69 -9.95
C VAL A 289 13.86 26.93 -9.58
N ARG A 290 12.56 26.83 -9.83
CA ARG A 290 11.51 27.77 -9.44
C ARG A 290 10.60 27.07 -8.44
N GLY A 291 9.82 27.85 -7.71
CA GLY A 291 8.85 27.24 -6.82
C GLY A 291 8.10 28.22 -5.95
N THR A 292 7.11 27.68 -5.27
CA THR A 292 6.26 28.39 -4.33
C THR A 292 5.95 27.53 -3.13
N VAL A 293 5.60 28.18 -2.03
CA VAL A 293 5.06 27.54 -0.83
C VAL A 293 3.56 27.75 -0.84
N PHE A 294 2.80 26.69 -0.60
CA PHE A 294 1.33 26.73 -0.60
C PHE A 294 0.77 25.91 0.55
N GLU A 295 -0.51 26.11 0.84
CA GLU A 295 -1.26 25.37 1.84
C GLU A 295 -2.43 24.63 1.17
N ILE A 296 -2.74 23.45 1.69
CA ILE A 296 -3.93 22.70 1.35
C ILE A 296 -4.91 22.84 2.50
N ILE A 297 -6.09 23.36 2.19
CA ILE A 297 -7.21 23.53 3.11
C ILE A 297 -8.27 22.49 2.76
N PRO A 298 -8.75 21.69 3.73
CA PRO A 298 -9.78 20.70 3.50
C PRO A 298 -11.02 21.23 2.76
N GLY A 299 -11.42 20.54 1.70
CA GLY A 299 -12.59 20.86 0.87
C GLY A 299 -12.42 22.07 -0.06
N GLU A 300 -11.24 22.69 -0.11
CA GLU A 300 -10.92 23.77 -1.04
C GLU A 300 -10.04 23.28 -2.21
N GLU A 301 -10.03 24.05 -3.30
CA GLU A 301 -9.11 23.85 -4.42
C GLU A 301 -7.98 24.88 -4.36
N THR A 302 -6.74 24.38 -4.34
CA THR A 302 -5.53 25.19 -4.49
C THR A 302 -4.99 25.04 -5.91
N VAL A 303 -4.94 26.15 -6.65
CA VAL A 303 -4.43 26.18 -8.02
C VAL A 303 -3.02 26.76 -8.07
N ILE A 304 -2.07 26.00 -8.60
CA ILE A 304 -0.71 26.47 -8.89
C ILE A 304 -0.57 26.75 -10.38
N VAL A 305 -0.10 27.95 -10.69
CA VAL A 305 0.27 28.37 -12.05
C VAL A 305 1.79 28.49 -12.10
N PRO A 306 2.50 27.50 -12.66
CA PRO A 306 3.95 27.60 -12.86
C PRO A 306 4.32 28.87 -13.63
N ASP A 307 5.22 29.67 -13.06
CA ASP A 307 5.71 30.90 -13.65
C ASP A 307 7.25 30.93 -13.58
N ASP A 308 7.89 31.18 -14.73
CA ASP A 308 9.34 31.27 -14.88
C ASP A 308 9.96 32.43 -14.09
N SER A 309 9.15 33.40 -13.66
CA SER A 309 9.59 34.52 -12.84
C SER A 309 9.66 34.21 -11.33
N GLN A 310 8.98 33.15 -10.87
CA GLN A 310 8.88 32.80 -9.45
C GLN A 310 10.13 32.08 -8.92
N MET A 311 11.12 32.86 -8.49
CA MET A 311 12.21 32.31 -7.70
C MET A 311 11.67 31.81 -6.36
N LEU A 312 12.12 30.64 -5.94
CA LEU A 312 11.85 30.16 -4.58
C LEU A 312 12.57 31.08 -3.60
N GLU A 313 11.86 32.06 -3.04
CA GLU A 313 12.39 32.97 -2.02
C GLU A 313 12.72 32.19 -0.73
N GLU A 314 13.65 32.73 0.08
CA GLU A 314 14.28 32.08 1.23
C GLU A 314 13.33 31.13 1.98
N LEU A 315 13.53 29.82 1.77
CA LEU A 315 12.87 28.79 2.56
C LEU A 315 13.54 28.80 3.93
N HIS A 316 13.05 29.65 4.83
CA HIS A 316 13.33 29.54 6.25
C HIS A 316 12.67 28.26 6.75
N ILE A 317 13.34 27.12 6.53
CA ILE A 317 12.89 25.78 6.92
C ILE A 317 12.69 25.69 8.44
N ASN A 318 13.15 26.69 9.21
CA ASN A 318 12.92 26.82 10.64
C ASN A 318 12.74 28.28 11.04
N LEU A 319 11.50 28.83 11.01
CA LEU A 319 10.95 29.82 11.96
C LEU A 319 9.66 30.45 11.38
N ARG A 320 8.64 30.61 12.22
CA ARG A 320 7.56 31.58 11.95
C ARG A 320 8.15 32.98 12.15
N GLU A 321 7.89 33.92 11.24
CA GLU A 321 8.32 35.33 11.39
C GLU A 321 7.85 35.97 12.71
N GLU A 322 6.80 35.44 13.33
CA GLU A 322 6.29 35.88 14.63
C GLU A 322 7.26 35.62 15.82
N GLN A 323 8.44 35.05 15.57
CA GLN A 323 9.48 34.81 16.58
C GLN A 323 10.82 35.54 16.31
N ILE A 324 10.82 36.60 15.48
CA ILE A 324 11.97 37.49 15.27
C ILE A 324 11.71 38.87 15.89
#